data_AF-A0A850MRC4-F1
#
_entry.id   AF-A0A850MRC4-F1
#
_cell.length_a   1.000
_cell.length_b   1.000
_cell.length_c   1.000
_cell.angle_alpha   90.00
_cell.angle_beta   90.00
_cell.angle_gamma   90.00
#
_symmetry.space_group_name_H-M   'P 1'
#
loop_
_entity.id
_entity.type
_entity.pdbx_description
1 polymer ?
#
loop_
_entity_poly.entity_id
_entity_poly.type
_entity_poly.pdbx_seq_one_letter_code
_entity_poly.pdbx_strand_id
1 'polypeptide(L)'
;MSEGSNQESESIPPGGNKEETVTSASKRRRLYIVIAMLVASGAILYIVALTIQLSYLLLHLFLLIPTLGLALIPPIVLKSEPREIKLIGFGIIVAVAGLAVIFSTFWDNIIAAKGVWECLQCDLPRLGHIPIEEYLWFINHTLLAGFFVLSLWSSKKKVAPPPPTPRKTLRIIGTVFCFSIMILGLWLFQYDKSFYLGVILCFIGPVLGFLWWLGGHLLWQQRREWLWGITIISIYVLFLDTIAIYDGIWVIHDAYTTGIALFGIKLEQILIYTLTTALVVTTLVVCLRTT
;
A
#
# COMPACT_ATOMS: atom_id res chain seq x y z
N MET A 1 36.25 -42.06 50.76
CA MET A 1 35.32 -40.93 50.97
C MET A 1 35.79 -39.79 50.10
N SER A 2 35.21 -39.67 48.90
CA SER A 2 35.45 -38.52 48.01
C SER A 2 34.18 -37.68 48.00
N GLU A 3 34.19 -36.58 48.73
CA GLU A 3 33.10 -35.59 48.66
C GLU A 3 33.34 -34.69 47.45
N GLY A 4 32.44 -34.80 46.47
CA GLY A 4 32.41 -33.94 45.30
C GLY A 4 31.77 -32.60 45.67
N SER A 5 32.46 -31.51 45.34
CA SER A 5 31.93 -30.16 45.41
C SER A 5 30.96 -29.93 44.25
N ASN A 6 29.67 -29.85 44.54
CA ASN A 6 28.68 -29.30 43.61
C ASN A 6 28.81 -27.77 43.61
N GLN A 7 29.43 -27.21 42.56
CA GLN A 7 29.25 -25.81 42.21
C GLN A 7 27.92 -25.68 41.45
N GLU A 8 26.97 -24.96 42.05
CA GLU A 8 25.75 -24.51 41.39
C GLU A 8 26.10 -23.70 40.14
N SER A 9 25.65 -24.18 38.98
CA SER A 9 25.65 -23.39 37.77
C SER A 9 24.56 -22.32 37.89
N GLU A 10 24.95 -21.06 38.09
CA GLU A 10 24.08 -19.91 37.87
C GLU A 10 23.57 -19.95 36.43
N SER A 11 22.29 -20.31 36.27
CA SER A 11 21.59 -20.24 35.00
C SER A 11 21.40 -18.76 34.64
N ILE A 12 22.22 -18.27 33.71
CA ILE A 12 22.03 -16.98 33.05
C ILE A 12 20.61 -16.94 32.46
N PRO A 13 19.75 -15.96 32.82
CA PRO A 13 18.40 -15.90 32.26
C PRO A 13 18.48 -15.58 30.77
N PRO A 14 17.59 -16.12 29.93
CA PRO A 14 17.64 -15.92 28.49
C PRO A 14 17.40 -14.44 28.16
N GLY A 15 18.45 -13.75 27.69
CA GLY A 15 18.41 -12.34 27.31
C GLY A 15 17.45 -11.98 26.16
N GLY A 16 16.78 -12.96 25.55
CA GLY A 16 15.87 -12.77 24.42
C GLY A 16 14.53 -12.07 24.76
N ASN A 17 13.98 -12.27 25.96
CA ASN A 17 12.61 -11.80 26.27
C ASN A 17 12.49 -10.27 26.46
N LYS A 18 13.55 -9.58 26.89
CA LYS A 18 13.50 -8.12 27.10
C LYS A 18 13.67 -7.33 25.80
N GLU A 19 14.48 -7.79 24.84
CA GLU A 19 14.70 -7.07 23.58
C GLU A 19 13.50 -7.22 22.62
N GLU A 20 12.85 -8.39 22.57
CA GLU A 20 11.62 -8.60 21.78
C GLU A 20 10.42 -7.80 22.30
N THR A 21 10.28 -7.67 23.62
CA THR A 21 9.17 -6.92 24.23
C THR A 21 9.31 -5.42 23.97
N VAL A 22 10.52 -4.86 24.08
CA VAL A 22 10.82 -3.45 23.79
C VAL A 22 10.62 -3.12 22.31
N THR A 23 11.06 -3.99 21.40
CA THR A 23 10.88 -3.78 19.94
C THR A 23 9.41 -3.84 19.53
N SER A 24 8.62 -4.75 20.11
CA SER A 24 7.16 -4.84 19.91
C SER A 24 6.40 -3.61 20.42
N ALA A 25 6.77 -3.09 21.60
CA ALA A 25 6.18 -1.87 22.15
C ALA A 25 6.50 -0.63 21.29
N SER A 26 7.75 -0.49 20.86
CA SER A 26 8.20 0.57 19.95
C SER A 26 7.42 0.56 18.63
N LYS A 27 7.22 -0.63 18.04
CA LYS A 27 6.45 -0.79 16.80
C LYS A 27 4.98 -0.37 16.94
N ARG A 28 4.33 -0.75 18.05
CA ARG A 28 2.95 -0.33 18.34
C ARG A 28 2.83 1.18 18.52
N ARG A 29 3.73 1.77 19.31
CA ARG A 29 3.76 3.24 19.50
C ARG A 29 3.89 3.96 18.16
N ARG A 30 4.78 3.49 17.29
CA ARG A 30 4.95 4.08 15.96
C ARG A 30 3.72 3.91 15.09
N LEU A 31 3.10 2.72 15.06
CA LEU A 31 1.84 2.51 14.36
C LEU A 31 0.77 3.51 14.81
N TYR A 32 0.63 3.75 16.12
CA TYR A 32 -0.31 4.74 16.64
C TYR A 32 0.02 6.18 16.23
N ILE A 33 1.30 6.57 16.24
CA ILE A 33 1.73 7.90 15.76
C ILE A 33 1.35 8.09 14.29
N VAL A 34 1.58 7.07 13.46
CA VAL A 34 1.27 7.16 12.02
C VAL A 34 -0.24 7.21 11.80
N ILE A 35 -1.03 6.37 12.48
CA ILE A 35 -2.49 6.42 12.42
C ILE A 35 -2.98 7.81 12.87
N ALA A 36 -2.47 8.34 13.98
CA ALA A 36 -2.85 9.67 14.47
C ALA A 36 -2.52 10.77 13.46
N MET A 37 -1.36 10.69 12.79
CA MET A 37 -0.97 11.63 11.74
C MET A 37 -1.90 11.56 10.52
N LEU A 38 -2.26 10.35 10.06
CA LEU A 38 -3.21 10.16 8.96
C LEU A 38 -4.60 10.69 9.34
N VAL A 39 -5.09 10.36 10.54
CA VAL A 39 -6.38 10.84 11.05
C VAL A 39 -6.39 12.36 11.18
N ALA A 40 -5.34 12.97 11.73
CA ALA A 40 -5.23 14.41 11.84
C ALA A 40 -5.22 15.08 10.46
N SER A 41 -4.43 14.57 9.51
CA SER A 41 -4.39 15.07 8.13
C SER A 41 -5.76 15.00 7.47
N GLY A 42 -6.43 13.85 7.55
CA GLY A 42 -7.78 13.67 6.99
C GLY A 42 -8.85 14.53 7.67
N ALA A 43 -8.80 14.67 9.00
CA ALA A 43 -9.74 15.51 9.74
C ALA A 43 -9.57 17.00 9.39
N ILE A 44 -8.32 17.48 9.26
CA ILE A 44 -8.05 18.85 8.83
C ILE A 44 -8.54 19.06 7.40
N LEU A 45 -8.25 18.12 6.47
CA LEU A 45 -8.77 18.20 5.11
C LEU A 45 -10.30 18.30 5.11
N TYR A 46 -10.98 17.45 5.87
CA TYR A 46 -12.43 17.45 5.96
C TYR A 46 -12.96 18.80 6.44
N ILE A 47 -12.35 19.39 7.47
CA ILE A 47 -12.71 20.74 7.94
C ILE A 47 -12.47 21.77 6.84
N VAL A 48 -11.36 21.70 6.13
CA VAL A 48 -11.05 22.62 5.03
C VAL A 48 -12.11 22.51 3.91
N ALA A 49 -12.49 21.30 3.52
CA ALA A 49 -13.54 21.03 2.52
C ALA A 49 -14.91 21.59 2.92
N LEU A 50 -15.20 21.69 4.23
CA LEU A 50 -16.44 22.32 4.72
C LEU A 50 -16.39 23.85 4.64
N THR A 51 -15.22 24.45 4.46
CA THR A 51 -15.02 25.91 4.51
C THR A 51 -14.74 26.52 3.14
N ILE A 52 -14.05 25.80 2.26
CA ILE A 52 -13.66 26.26 0.94
C ILE A 52 -13.76 25.10 -0.06
N GLN A 53 -14.00 25.45 -1.31
CA GLN A 53 -13.87 24.52 -2.43
C GLN A 53 -12.41 24.08 -2.56
N LEU A 54 -12.15 22.78 -2.62
CA LEU A 54 -10.80 22.25 -2.80
C LEU A 54 -10.37 22.36 -4.26
N SER A 55 -9.06 22.43 -4.49
CA SER A 55 -8.46 22.09 -5.78
C SER A 55 -7.75 20.75 -5.67
N TYR A 56 -7.47 20.10 -6.80
CA TYR A 56 -6.73 18.83 -6.77
C TYR A 56 -5.34 19.00 -6.14
N LEU A 57 -4.65 20.12 -6.40
CA LEU A 57 -3.36 20.41 -5.76
C LEU A 57 -3.47 20.54 -4.24
N LEU A 58 -4.52 21.17 -3.73
CA LEU A 58 -4.74 21.27 -2.28
C LEU A 58 -5.00 19.91 -1.66
N LEU A 59 -5.85 19.07 -2.28
CA LEU A 59 -6.06 17.69 -1.83
C LEU A 59 -4.74 16.91 -1.80
N HIS A 60 -3.91 17.09 -2.85
CA HIS A 60 -2.63 16.43 -2.97
C HIS A 60 -1.69 16.76 -1.80
N LEU A 61 -1.73 17.99 -1.28
CA LEU A 61 -0.95 18.39 -0.11
C LEU A 61 -1.27 17.55 1.13
N PHE A 62 -2.55 17.22 1.35
CA PHE A 62 -2.98 16.37 2.47
C PHE A 62 -2.56 14.90 2.30
N LEU A 63 -2.30 14.46 1.08
CA LEU A 63 -1.61 13.19 0.86
C LEU A 63 -0.10 13.31 1.13
N LEU A 64 0.51 14.46 0.78
CA LEU A 64 1.96 14.69 0.88
C LEU A 64 2.47 14.87 2.32
N ILE A 65 1.71 15.57 3.18
CA ILE A 65 2.07 15.83 4.58
C ILE A 65 2.44 14.52 5.33
N PRO A 66 1.59 13.49 5.38
CA PRO A 66 1.94 12.25 6.07
C PRO A 66 3.08 11.50 5.37
N THR A 67 3.20 11.58 4.04
CA THR A 67 4.31 10.98 3.29
C THR A 67 5.65 11.58 3.72
N LEU A 68 5.74 12.91 3.78
CA LEU A 68 6.94 13.62 4.25
C LEU A 68 7.22 13.35 5.73
N GLY A 69 6.17 13.33 6.57
CA GLY A 69 6.31 12.97 7.98
C GLY A 69 6.94 11.59 8.19
N LEU A 70 6.51 10.60 7.40
CA LEU A 70 7.09 9.25 7.42
C LEU A 70 8.51 9.18 6.84
N ALA A 71 8.79 9.96 5.79
CA ALA A 71 10.11 10.02 5.17
C ALA A 71 11.17 10.66 6.08
N LEU A 72 10.79 11.75 6.77
CA LEU A 72 11.69 12.55 7.61
C LEU A 72 11.88 11.95 9.01
N ILE A 73 10.93 11.16 9.50
CA ILE A 73 11.02 10.50 10.80
C ILE A 73 11.39 9.04 10.55
N PRO A 74 12.68 8.68 10.37
CA PRO A 74 13.05 7.32 10.03
C PRO A 74 12.56 6.34 11.11
N PRO A 75 12.16 5.11 10.74
CA PRO A 75 11.85 4.04 11.68
C PRO A 75 12.91 3.93 12.76
N ILE A 76 12.49 3.89 14.03
CA ILE A 76 13.39 3.53 15.14
C ILE A 76 14.13 2.24 14.80
N VAL A 77 13.45 1.35 14.08
CA VAL A 77 14.00 0.09 13.57
C VAL A 77 15.07 0.30 12.50
N LEU A 78 14.90 1.27 11.60
CA LEU A 78 15.96 1.64 10.67
C LEU A 78 17.09 2.43 11.34
N LYS A 79 16.89 3.13 12.47
CA LYS A 79 17.97 3.91 13.10
C LYS A 79 19.24 3.08 13.30
N SER A 80 19.10 1.83 13.75
CA SER A 80 20.20 0.89 13.98
C SER A 80 20.74 0.19 12.72
N GLU A 81 20.09 0.34 11.56
CA GLU A 81 20.54 -0.33 10.33
C GLU A 81 21.71 0.40 9.67
N PRO A 82 22.61 -0.33 8.99
CA PRO A 82 23.64 0.23 8.12
C PRO A 82 23.08 1.22 7.07
N ARG A 83 23.92 2.15 6.63
CA ARG A 83 23.54 3.19 5.66
C ARG A 83 23.13 2.57 4.32
N GLU A 84 23.79 1.49 3.93
CA GLU A 84 23.59 0.77 2.67
C GLU A 84 22.19 0.17 2.61
N ILE A 85 21.75 -0.49 3.70
CA ILE A 85 20.41 -1.08 3.81
C ILE A 85 19.33 0.00 3.74
N LYS A 86 19.55 1.16 4.38
CA LYS A 86 18.65 2.31 4.27
C LYS A 86 18.56 2.78 2.81
N LEU A 87 19.69 3.01 2.16
CA LEU A 87 19.75 3.48 0.76
C LEU A 87 19.07 2.51 -0.20
N ILE A 88 19.27 1.20 -0.02
CA ILE A 88 18.60 0.17 -0.80
C ILE A 88 17.08 0.25 -0.58
N GLY A 89 16.63 0.33 0.67
CA GLY A 89 15.20 0.44 0.98
C GLY A 89 14.55 1.68 0.36
N PHE A 90 15.19 2.85 0.47
CA PHE A 90 14.73 4.07 -0.18
C PHE A 90 14.76 3.96 -1.72
N GLY A 91 15.83 3.39 -2.27
CA GLY A 91 15.97 3.17 -3.71
C GLY A 91 14.87 2.27 -4.28
N ILE A 92 14.51 1.20 -3.57
CA ILE A 92 13.40 0.31 -3.92
C ILE A 92 12.07 1.10 -3.94
N ILE A 93 11.80 1.93 -2.93
CA ILE A 93 10.56 2.74 -2.90
C ILE A 93 10.48 3.67 -4.11
N VAL A 94 11.57 4.35 -4.45
CA VAL A 94 11.63 5.25 -5.62
C VAL A 94 11.44 4.46 -6.92
N ALA A 95 12.08 3.29 -7.04
CA ALA A 95 11.90 2.43 -8.21
C ALA A 95 10.45 1.95 -8.36
N VAL A 96 9.80 1.55 -7.26
CA VAL A 96 8.39 1.14 -7.26
C VAL A 96 7.47 2.32 -7.60
N ALA A 97 7.77 3.54 -7.14
CA ALA A 97 7.03 4.74 -7.54
C ALA A 97 7.15 5.01 -9.06
N GLY A 98 8.34 4.86 -9.64
CA GLY A 98 8.51 4.96 -11.09
C GLY A 98 7.72 3.90 -11.86
N LEU A 99 7.75 2.65 -11.40
CA LEU A 99 6.94 1.57 -11.98
C LEU A 99 5.44 1.84 -11.84
N ALA A 100 5.00 2.34 -10.69
CA ALA A 100 3.60 2.69 -10.44
C ALA A 100 3.12 3.80 -11.37
N VAL A 101 3.95 4.82 -11.63
CA VAL A 101 3.64 5.88 -12.60
C VAL A 101 3.49 5.28 -14.00
N ILE A 102 4.48 4.51 -14.47
CA ILE A 102 4.44 3.92 -15.82
C ILE A 102 3.21 3.03 -15.96
N PHE A 103 3.01 2.11 -15.01
CA PHE A 103 1.90 1.17 -15.04
C PHE A 103 0.54 1.87 -14.97
N SER A 104 0.39 2.86 -14.08
CA SER A 104 -0.88 3.56 -13.88
C SER A 104 -1.22 4.52 -15.00
N THR A 105 -0.20 5.08 -15.65
CA THR A 105 -0.39 5.87 -16.87
C THR A 105 -1.17 5.09 -17.92
N PHE A 106 -0.91 3.79 -18.11
CA PHE A 106 -1.59 3.01 -19.13
C PHE A 106 -3.08 2.81 -18.84
N TRP A 107 -3.42 2.21 -17.69
CA TRP A 107 -4.82 1.87 -17.42
C TRP A 107 -5.66 3.09 -17.06
N ASP A 108 -5.07 4.10 -16.43
CA ASP A 108 -5.81 5.30 -16.06
C ASP A 108 -6.15 6.17 -17.29
N ASN A 109 -5.23 6.27 -18.25
CA ASN A 109 -5.55 6.91 -19.53
C ASN A 109 -6.68 6.17 -20.27
N ILE A 110 -6.78 4.85 -20.18
CA ILE A 110 -7.87 4.08 -20.81
C ILE A 110 -9.22 4.45 -20.19
N ILE A 111 -9.31 4.54 -18.86
CA ILE A 111 -10.57 4.86 -18.18
C ILE A 111 -10.94 6.34 -18.32
N ALA A 112 -9.95 7.24 -18.30
CA ALA A 112 -10.16 8.66 -18.54
C ALA A 112 -10.59 8.93 -20.00
N ALA A 113 -9.96 8.26 -20.98
CA ALA A 113 -10.35 8.37 -22.39
C ALA A 113 -11.79 7.89 -22.64
N LYS A 114 -12.23 6.87 -21.91
CA LYS A 114 -13.60 6.35 -21.98
C LYS A 114 -14.62 7.24 -21.26
N GLY A 115 -14.17 8.17 -20.42
CA GLY A 115 -15.04 9.01 -19.59
C GLY A 115 -15.57 8.30 -18.36
N VAL A 116 -14.85 7.31 -17.83
CA VAL A 116 -15.19 6.69 -16.53
C VAL A 116 -15.16 7.75 -15.43
N TRP A 117 -14.14 8.60 -15.47
CA TRP A 117 -14.00 9.74 -14.57
C TRP A 117 -13.54 10.97 -15.34
N GLU A 118 -13.87 12.14 -14.80
CA GLU A 118 -13.45 13.42 -15.34
C GLU A 118 -13.02 14.35 -14.21
N CYS A 119 -11.86 15.00 -14.36
CA CYS A 119 -11.44 16.05 -13.44
C CYS A 119 -12.09 17.38 -13.82
N LEU A 120 -12.79 17.97 -12.86
CA LEU A 120 -13.49 19.25 -12.97
C LEU A 120 -12.68 20.40 -12.35
N GLN A 121 -11.80 20.12 -11.39
CA GLN A 121 -11.03 21.12 -10.63
C GLN A 121 -9.52 20.85 -10.67
N CYS A 122 -9.00 20.69 -11.88
CA CYS A 122 -7.58 20.52 -12.17
C CYS A 122 -6.96 21.82 -12.67
N ASP A 123 -5.80 22.18 -12.12
CA ASP A 123 -5.10 23.43 -12.40
C ASP A 123 -3.97 23.23 -13.43
N LEU A 124 -3.38 22.03 -13.49
CA LEU A 124 -2.26 21.69 -14.36
C LEU A 124 -2.71 21.06 -15.69
N PRO A 125 -1.86 21.13 -16.74
CA PRO A 125 -2.20 20.54 -18.03
C PRO A 125 -2.31 19.01 -17.96
N ARG A 126 -2.97 18.43 -18.96
CA ARG A 126 -3.10 16.98 -19.13
C ARG A 126 -1.92 16.40 -19.90
N LEU A 127 -1.50 15.20 -19.50
CA LEU A 127 -0.64 14.34 -20.30
C LEU A 127 -1.47 13.14 -20.75
N GLY A 128 -1.75 13.05 -22.05
CA GLY A 128 -2.79 12.17 -22.55
C GLY A 128 -4.18 12.64 -22.11
N HIS A 129 -4.93 11.77 -21.45
CA HIS A 129 -6.30 12.03 -20.97
C HIS A 129 -6.36 12.43 -19.49
N ILE A 130 -5.25 12.29 -18.75
CA ILE A 130 -5.21 12.54 -17.31
C ILE A 130 -4.40 13.81 -16.97
N PRO A 131 -4.81 14.56 -15.94
CA PRO A 131 -4.12 15.76 -15.46
C PRO A 131 -2.78 15.42 -14.78
N ILE A 132 -1.80 16.34 -14.78
CA ILE A 132 -0.48 16.12 -14.15
C ILE A 132 -0.62 15.79 -12.65
N GLU A 133 -1.62 16.34 -11.98
CA GLU A 133 -1.93 16.08 -10.58
C GLU A 133 -2.18 14.61 -10.28
N GLU A 134 -2.74 13.86 -11.25
CA GLU A 134 -2.96 12.42 -11.12
C GLU A 134 -1.64 11.65 -11.06
N TYR A 135 -0.65 12.06 -11.85
CA TYR A 135 0.70 11.48 -11.78
C TYR A 135 1.36 11.76 -10.43
N LEU A 136 1.13 12.96 -9.87
CA LEU A 136 1.59 13.27 -8.51
C LEU A 136 0.90 12.33 -7.52
N TRP A 137 -0.40 12.10 -7.65
CA TRP A 137 -1.15 11.15 -6.83
C TRP A 137 -0.55 9.74 -6.86
N PHE A 138 -0.24 9.19 -8.03
CA PHE A 138 0.42 7.89 -8.15
C PHE A 138 1.74 7.84 -7.37
N ILE A 139 2.58 8.87 -7.51
CA ILE A 139 3.86 8.96 -6.82
C ILE A 139 3.62 9.01 -5.31
N ASN A 140 2.78 9.92 -4.85
CA ASN A 140 2.59 10.20 -3.44
C ASN A 140 1.89 9.04 -2.71
N HIS A 141 0.88 8.41 -3.33
CA HIS A 141 0.26 7.19 -2.81
C HIS A 141 1.29 6.06 -2.67
N THR A 142 2.15 5.88 -3.68
CA THR A 142 3.20 4.86 -3.65
C THR A 142 4.24 5.12 -2.58
N LEU A 143 4.70 6.38 -2.47
CA LEU A 143 5.65 6.80 -1.43
C LEU A 143 5.05 6.65 -0.04
N LEU A 144 3.79 7.05 0.16
CA LEU A 144 3.10 6.91 1.43
C LEU A 144 3.03 5.44 1.86
N ALA A 145 2.54 4.58 0.98
CA ALA A 145 2.48 3.13 1.21
C ALA A 145 3.87 2.56 1.51
N GLY A 146 4.88 3.00 0.76
CA GLY A 146 6.23 2.49 0.92
C GLY A 146 6.90 2.92 2.22
N PHE A 147 6.84 4.20 2.56
CA PHE A 147 7.37 4.67 3.83
C PHE A 147 6.59 4.10 5.01
N PHE A 148 5.28 3.88 4.88
CA PHE A 148 4.49 3.21 5.91
C PHE A 148 4.98 1.77 6.15
N VAL A 149 5.13 0.97 5.10
CA VAL A 149 5.62 -0.41 5.21
C VAL A 149 7.04 -0.44 5.79
N LEU A 150 7.92 0.44 5.30
CA LEU A 150 9.28 0.58 5.81
C LEU A 150 9.29 1.00 7.28
N SER A 151 8.32 1.82 7.72
CA SER A 151 8.10 2.21 9.12
C SER A 151 7.81 1.04 10.05
N LEU A 152 7.24 -0.03 9.51
CA LEU A 152 6.92 -1.27 10.22
C LEU A 152 7.98 -2.36 10.02
N TRP A 153 8.92 -2.17 9.11
CA TRP A 153 9.94 -3.16 8.79
C TRP A 153 10.95 -3.35 9.92
N SER A 154 11.49 -4.58 10.05
CA SER A 154 12.55 -4.90 11.01
C SER A 154 13.53 -5.94 10.47
N SER A 155 14.78 -5.53 10.25
CA SER A 155 15.88 -6.41 9.84
C SER A 155 16.27 -7.40 10.94
N LYS A 156 16.19 -6.97 12.22
CA LYS A 156 16.53 -7.79 13.39
C LYS A 156 15.67 -9.05 13.61
N LYS A 157 14.55 -9.20 12.91
CA LYS A 157 13.83 -10.48 12.95
C LYS A 157 14.70 -11.50 12.21
N LYS A 158 15.40 -12.36 12.98
CA LYS A 158 15.86 -13.66 12.46
C LYS A 158 14.61 -14.34 11.93
N VAL A 159 14.41 -14.28 10.62
CA VAL A 159 13.32 -14.98 9.97
C VAL A 159 13.61 -16.44 10.22
N ALA A 160 12.72 -17.13 10.93
CA ALA A 160 12.75 -18.58 10.97
C ALA A 160 12.92 -19.06 9.52
N PRO A 161 13.79 -20.05 9.25
CA PRO A 161 14.00 -20.55 7.89
C PRO A 161 12.64 -20.67 7.21
N PRO A 162 12.49 -20.21 5.94
CA PRO A 162 11.20 -20.29 5.29
C PRO A 162 10.65 -21.69 5.53
N PRO A 163 9.40 -21.83 6.03
CA PRO A 163 8.82 -23.15 6.18
C PRO A 163 9.00 -23.86 4.83
N PRO A 164 9.32 -25.17 4.83
CA PRO A 164 9.64 -25.90 3.61
C PRO A 164 8.62 -25.47 2.57
N THR A 165 9.13 -24.91 1.46
CA THR A 165 8.43 -24.12 0.43
C THR A 165 6.90 -24.15 0.51
N PRO A 166 6.17 -23.02 0.37
CA PRO A 166 4.71 -23.10 0.23
C PRO A 166 4.41 -24.22 -0.74
N ARG A 167 3.65 -25.25 -0.32
CA ARG A 167 3.41 -26.46 -1.13
C ARG A 167 3.21 -25.97 -2.55
N LYS A 168 4.00 -26.43 -3.53
CA LYS A 168 3.99 -25.93 -4.93
C LYS A 168 2.57 -25.58 -5.41
N THR A 169 1.60 -26.39 -4.99
CA THR A 169 0.16 -26.17 -4.93
C THR A 169 -0.32 -24.75 -4.55
N LEU A 170 -0.01 -24.18 -3.37
CA LEU A 170 -0.47 -22.84 -2.93
C LEU A 170 0.07 -21.71 -3.81
N ARG A 171 1.31 -21.84 -4.30
CA ARG A 171 1.91 -20.90 -5.24
C ARG A 171 1.12 -20.93 -6.56
N ILE A 172 0.85 -22.13 -7.08
CA ILE A 172 0.05 -22.33 -8.30
C ILE A 172 -1.39 -21.84 -8.11
N ILE A 173 -2.07 -22.22 -7.02
CA ILE A 173 -3.47 -21.86 -6.76
C ILE A 173 -3.63 -20.35 -6.73
N GLY A 174 -2.82 -19.63 -5.96
CA GLY A 174 -2.94 -18.16 -5.88
C GLY A 174 -2.63 -17.48 -7.21
N THR A 175 -1.64 -17.98 -7.97
CA THR A 175 -1.36 -17.46 -9.31
C THR A 175 -2.53 -17.73 -10.26
N VAL A 176 -3.03 -18.97 -10.34
CA VAL A 176 -4.18 -19.33 -11.19
C VAL A 176 -5.41 -18.52 -10.80
N PHE A 177 -5.66 -18.30 -9.51
CA PHE A 177 -6.74 -17.46 -9.03
C PHE A 177 -6.62 -16.02 -9.54
N CYS A 178 -5.44 -15.40 -9.42
CA CYS A 178 -5.22 -14.03 -9.91
C CYS A 178 -5.34 -13.91 -11.45
N PHE A 179 -4.86 -14.92 -12.19
CA PHE A 179 -5.08 -14.98 -13.64
C PHE A 179 -6.55 -15.21 -14.00
N SER A 180 -7.29 -15.97 -13.21
CA SER A 180 -8.75 -16.13 -13.41
C SER A 180 -9.49 -14.81 -13.18
N ILE A 181 -9.06 -14.01 -12.20
CA ILE A 181 -9.55 -12.63 -12.00
C ILE A 181 -9.25 -11.76 -13.23
N MET A 182 -8.05 -11.88 -13.82
CA MET A 182 -7.72 -11.16 -15.06
C MET A 182 -8.67 -11.54 -16.20
N ILE A 183 -8.94 -12.84 -16.40
CA ILE A 183 -9.89 -13.31 -17.43
C ILE A 183 -11.29 -12.78 -17.17
N LEU A 184 -11.75 -12.78 -15.92
CA LEU A 184 -13.02 -12.16 -15.53
C LEU A 184 -13.01 -10.66 -15.86
N GLY A 185 -11.91 -9.96 -15.57
CA GLY A 185 -11.73 -8.55 -15.91
C GLY A 185 -11.86 -8.29 -17.41
N LEU A 186 -11.21 -9.11 -18.25
CA LEU A 186 -11.31 -9.03 -19.71
C LEU A 186 -12.74 -9.28 -20.24
N TRP A 187 -13.51 -10.12 -19.56
CA TRP A 187 -14.91 -10.34 -19.91
C TRP A 187 -15.79 -9.14 -19.50
N LEU A 188 -15.61 -8.61 -18.29
CA LEU A 188 -16.34 -7.43 -17.79
C LEU A 188 -16.00 -6.15 -18.57
N PHE A 189 -14.77 -6.04 -19.07
CA PHE A 189 -14.27 -4.92 -19.87
C PHE A 189 -15.08 -4.68 -21.15
N GLN A 190 -15.84 -5.68 -21.63
CA GLN A 190 -16.61 -5.58 -22.87
C GLN A 190 -17.94 -4.84 -22.72
N TYR A 191 -18.41 -4.62 -21.49
CA TYR A 191 -19.71 -4.01 -21.22
C TYR A 191 -19.52 -2.66 -20.53
N ASP A 192 -20.21 -1.63 -21.01
CA ASP A 192 -20.08 -0.28 -20.44
C ASP A 192 -20.32 -0.30 -18.92
N LYS A 193 -21.41 -0.91 -18.45
CA LYS A 193 -21.78 -0.97 -17.02
C LYS A 193 -20.78 -1.67 -16.11
N SER A 194 -19.89 -2.50 -16.63
CA SER A 194 -18.83 -3.15 -15.85
C SER A 194 -17.44 -2.77 -16.32
N PHE A 195 -17.33 -1.75 -17.17
CA PHE A 195 -16.08 -1.39 -17.82
C PHE A 195 -15.01 -1.04 -16.81
N TYR A 196 -15.33 -0.18 -15.84
CA TYR A 196 -14.37 0.26 -14.83
C TYR A 196 -13.86 -0.91 -13.98
N LEU A 197 -14.77 -1.76 -13.49
CA LEU A 197 -14.40 -2.97 -12.76
C LEU A 197 -13.55 -3.92 -13.63
N GLY A 198 -13.92 -4.07 -14.90
CA GLY A 198 -13.18 -4.88 -15.87
C GLY A 198 -11.73 -4.43 -16.02
N VAL A 199 -11.48 -3.12 -16.16
CA VAL A 199 -10.13 -2.55 -16.23
C VAL A 199 -9.33 -2.85 -14.96
N ILE A 200 -9.90 -2.57 -13.79
CA ILE A 200 -9.26 -2.80 -12.49
C ILE A 200 -8.77 -4.25 -12.40
N LEU A 201 -9.66 -5.22 -12.66
CA LEU A 201 -9.32 -6.64 -12.52
C LEU A 201 -8.35 -7.12 -13.62
N CYS A 202 -8.51 -6.62 -14.84
CA CYS A 202 -7.67 -6.98 -15.99
C CYS A 202 -6.20 -6.55 -15.78
N PHE A 203 -5.97 -5.32 -15.32
CA PHE A 203 -4.61 -4.82 -15.12
C PHE A 203 -3.98 -5.35 -13.84
N ILE A 204 -4.73 -5.42 -12.74
CA ILE A 204 -4.15 -5.79 -11.44
C ILE A 204 -3.94 -7.30 -11.32
N GLY A 205 -4.87 -8.12 -11.83
CA GLY A 205 -4.82 -9.58 -11.77
C GLY A 205 -3.46 -10.19 -12.16
N PRO A 206 -2.89 -9.90 -13.34
CA PRO A 206 -1.61 -10.48 -13.76
C PRO A 206 -0.44 -10.05 -12.87
N VAL A 207 -0.40 -8.78 -12.44
CA VAL A 207 0.67 -8.27 -11.58
C VAL A 207 0.61 -8.91 -10.19
N LEU A 208 -0.58 -8.99 -9.58
CA LEU A 208 -0.75 -9.71 -8.31
C LEU A 208 -0.41 -11.19 -8.44
N GLY A 209 -0.80 -11.85 -9.53
CA GLY A 209 -0.49 -13.25 -9.79
C GLY A 209 1.02 -13.50 -9.89
N PHE A 210 1.74 -12.59 -10.55
CA PHE A 210 3.19 -12.60 -10.65
C PHE A 210 3.88 -12.35 -9.30
N LEU A 211 3.43 -11.35 -8.53
CA LEU A 211 3.98 -11.07 -7.19
C LEU A 211 3.72 -12.22 -6.21
N TRP A 212 2.52 -12.83 -6.26
CA TRP A 212 2.20 -14.02 -5.49
C TRP A 212 3.10 -15.20 -5.88
N TRP A 213 3.33 -15.39 -7.17
CA TRP A 213 4.27 -16.37 -7.67
C TRP A 213 5.68 -16.11 -7.12
N LEU A 214 6.20 -14.88 -7.18
CA LEU A 214 7.54 -14.58 -6.70
C LEU A 214 7.69 -14.82 -5.19
N GLY A 215 6.74 -14.37 -4.38
CA GLY A 215 6.96 -14.23 -2.94
C GLY A 215 5.74 -14.38 -2.04
N GLY A 216 4.64 -14.99 -2.48
CA GLY A 216 3.42 -15.11 -1.67
C GLY A 216 3.62 -15.75 -0.28
N HIS A 217 4.59 -16.66 -0.15
CA HIS A 217 4.99 -17.24 1.14
C HIS A 217 5.70 -16.27 2.07
N LEU A 218 6.47 -15.33 1.52
CA LEU A 218 7.13 -14.26 2.28
C LEU A 218 6.09 -13.31 2.88
N LEU A 219 5.00 -13.05 2.13
CA LEU A 219 3.88 -12.24 2.61
C LEU A 219 3.25 -12.87 3.85
N TRP A 220 3.07 -14.20 3.86
CA TRP A 220 2.41 -14.89 4.97
C TRP A 220 3.20 -14.81 6.29
N GLN A 221 4.53 -14.78 6.21
CA GLN A 221 5.41 -14.61 7.38
C GLN A 221 5.30 -13.21 8.00
N GLN A 222 4.91 -12.22 7.21
CA GLN A 222 4.69 -10.83 7.62
C GLN A 222 3.24 -10.40 7.39
N ARG A 223 2.30 -11.34 7.48
CA ARG A 223 0.89 -11.10 7.12
C ARG A 223 0.30 -9.93 7.88
N ARG A 224 0.75 -9.72 9.12
CA ARG A 224 0.31 -8.62 9.94
C ARG A 224 0.73 -7.30 9.31
N GLU A 225 2.03 -7.07 9.10
CA GLU A 225 2.56 -5.85 8.50
C GLU A 225 2.06 -5.61 7.08
N TRP A 226 1.97 -6.67 6.29
CA TRP A 226 1.41 -6.65 4.94
C TRP A 226 -0.06 -6.20 4.95
N LEU A 227 -0.91 -6.81 5.78
CA LEU A 227 -2.33 -6.42 5.89
C LEU A 227 -2.50 -5.02 6.49
N TRP A 228 -1.71 -4.64 7.51
CA TRP A 228 -1.77 -3.26 8.03
C TRP A 228 -1.42 -2.23 6.96
N GLY A 229 -0.39 -2.50 6.16
CA GLY A 229 0.02 -1.62 5.06
C GLY A 229 -1.08 -1.43 4.04
N ILE A 230 -1.73 -2.53 3.64
CA ILE A 230 -2.86 -2.48 2.71
C ILE A 230 -4.02 -1.73 3.37
N THR A 231 -4.56 -2.24 4.47
CA THR A 231 -5.80 -1.72 5.04
C THR A 231 -5.69 -0.27 5.48
N ILE A 232 -4.65 0.13 6.21
CA ILE A 232 -4.54 1.50 6.74
C ILE A 232 -4.38 2.51 5.61
N ILE A 233 -3.51 2.22 4.65
CA ILE A 233 -3.24 3.15 3.56
C ILE A 233 -4.43 3.22 2.61
N SER A 234 -5.05 2.08 2.27
CA SER A 234 -6.25 2.05 1.43
C SER A 234 -7.41 2.82 2.05
N ILE A 235 -7.66 2.67 3.35
CA ILE A 235 -8.70 3.44 4.06
C ILE A 235 -8.39 4.94 3.96
N TYR A 236 -7.13 5.34 4.18
CA TYR A 236 -6.75 6.75 4.14
C TYR A 236 -6.95 7.35 2.75
N VAL A 237 -6.41 6.74 1.69
CA VAL A 237 -6.53 7.29 0.33
C VAL A 237 -7.97 7.21 -0.20
N LEU A 238 -8.72 6.17 0.15
CA LEU A 238 -10.15 6.08 -0.16
C LEU A 238 -10.96 7.19 0.52
N PHE A 239 -10.59 7.55 1.75
CA PHE A 239 -11.22 8.67 2.45
C PHE A 239 -10.94 10.00 1.75
N LEU A 240 -9.69 10.24 1.31
CA LEU A 240 -9.35 11.44 0.53
C LEU A 240 -10.12 11.49 -0.80
N ASP A 241 -10.19 10.38 -1.52
CA ASP A 241 -10.96 10.26 -2.77
C ASP A 241 -12.45 10.51 -2.55
N THR A 242 -13.00 9.99 -1.47
CA THR A 242 -14.41 10.21 -1.12
C THR A 242 -14.67 11.70 -0.90
N ILE A 243 -13.80 12.40 -0.16
CA ILE A 243 -13.90 13.87 -0.01
C ILE A 243 -13.81 14.55 -1.37
N ALA A 244 -12.86 14.16 -2.22
CA ALA A 244 -12.67 14.77 -3.54
C ALA A 244 -13.90 14.63 -4.45
N ILE A 245 -14.55 13.46 -4.44
CA ILE A 245 -15.79 13.22 -5.19
C ILE A 245 -16.93 14.08 -4.63
N TYR A 246 -17.08 14.16 -3.30
CA TYR A 246 -18.12 14.98 -2.68
C TYR A 246 -17.91 16.48 -2.91
N ASP A 247 -16.66 16.92 -2.89
CA ASP A 247 -16.29 18.31 -3.18
C ASP A 247 -16.44 18.61 -4.68
N GLY A 248 -16.35 17.59 -5.55
CA GLY A 248 -16.52 17.75 -7.00
C GLY A 248 -15.22 18.04 -7.72
N ILE A 249 -14.07 17.66 -7.15
CA ILE A 249 -12.77 17.76 -7.82
C ILE A 249 -12.78 16.89 -9.09
N TRP A 250 -13.35 15.68 -8.97
CA TRP A 250 -13.67 14.81 -10.08
C TRP A 250 -15.00 14.12 -9.87
N VAL A 251 -15.59 13.68 -10.98
CA VAL A 251 -16.82 12.89 -10.99
C VAL A 251 -16.54 11.51 -11.58
N ILE A 252 -17.25 10.49 -11.09
CA ILE A 252 -17.18 9.12 -11.64
C ILE A 252 -18.55 8.74 -12.18
N HIS A 253 -18.63 8.50 -13.48
CA HIS A 253 -19.89 8.33 -14.20
C HIS A 253 -20.53 6.95 -13.98
N ASP A 254 -21.81 6.93 -13.61
CA ASP A 254 -22.60 5.71 -13.40
C ASP A 254 -22.80 4.86 -14.66
N ALA A 255 -22.54 5.44 -15.84
CA ALA A 255 -22.57 4.73 -17.10
C ALA A 255 -21.56 3.56 -17.12
N TYR A 256 -20.43 3.73 -16.43
CA TYR A 256 -19.29 2.82 -16.51
C TYR A 256 -19.02 1.98 -15.25
N THR A 257 -19.89 2.10 -14.26
CA THR A 257 -19.78 1.41 -12.95
C THR A 257 -20.94 0.44 -12.74
N THR A 258 -20.68 -0.61 -11.98
CA THR A 258 -21.61 -1.72 -11.69
C THR A 258 -22.85 -1.29 -10.91
N GLY A 259 -22.82 -0.11 -10.28
CA GLY A 259 -23.88 0.39 -9.42
C GLY A 259 -23.88 -0.22 -8.02
N ILE A 260 -22.92 -1.09 -7.70
CA ILE A 260 -22.75 -1.64 -6.36
C ILE A 260 -22.05 -0.58 -5.50
N ALA A 261 -22.64 -0.23 -4.36
CA ALA A 261 -22.06 0.69 -3.39
C ALA A 261 -22.07 0.09 -1.98
N LEU A 262 -21.01 0.34 -1.23
CA LEU A 262 -20.88 0.00 0.18
C LEU A 262 -20.70 1.29 0.96
N PHE A 263 -21.59 1.56 1.92
CA PHE A 263 -21.59 2.80 2.71
C PHE A 263 -21.61 4.08 1.84
N GLY A 264 -22.28 4.04 0.69
CA GLY A 264 -22.34 5.17 -0.26
C GLY A 264 -21.11 5.31 -1.16
N ILE A 265 -20.10 4.47 -1.00
CA ILE A 265 -18.90 4.44 -1.85
C ILE A 265 -19.04 3.32 -2.87
N LYS A 266 -18.88 3.65 -4.15
CA LYS A 266 -18.93 2.67 -5.24
C LYS A 266 -17.84 1.59 -5.07
N LEU A 267 -18.18 0.35 -5.42
CA LEU A 267 -17.32 -0.82 -5.23
C LEU A 267 -15.97 -0.66 -5.93
N GLU A 268 -15.98 -0.10 -7.14
CA GLU A 268 -14.79 0.07 -7.96
C GLU A 268 -13.75 0.99 -7.30
N GLN A 269 -14.19 2.01 -6.56
CA GLN A 269 -13.35 2.95 -5.82
C GLN A 269 -12.70 2.24 -4.63
N ILE A 270 -13.48 1.44 -3.90
CA ILE A 270 -12.93 0.61 -2.82
C ILE A 270 -11.88 -0.34 -3.39
N LEU A 271 -12.17 -1.00 -4.51
CA LEU A 271 -11.28 -1.96 -5.13
C LEU A 271 -10.03 -1.29 -5.71
N ILE A 272 -10.13 -0.18 -6.44
CA ILE A 272 -8.97 0.44 -7.05
C ILE A 272 -7.95 0.86 -6.00
N TYR A 273 -8.38 1.53 -4.93
CA TYR A 273 -7.48 1.96 -3.87
C TYR A 273 -6.96 0.78 -3.04
N THR A 274 -7.79 -0.22 -2.76
CA THR A 274 -7.35 -1.41 -2.03
C THR A 274 -6.32 -2.21 -2.81
N LEU A 275 -6.60 -2.46 -4.09
CA LEU A 275 -5.80 -3.33 -4.93
C LEU A 275 -4.51 -2.66 -5.42
N THR A 276 -4.52 -1.37 -5.76
CA THR A 276 -3.30 -0.62 -6.09
C THR A 276 -2.38 -0.49 -4.87
N THR A 277 -2.94 -0.22 -3.68
CA THR A 277 -2.17 -0.27 -2.43
C THR A 277 -1.59 -1.67 -2.21
N ALA A 278 -2.37 -2.72 -2.46
CA ALA A 278 -1.90 -4.10 -2.36
C ALA A 278 -0.75 -4.40 -3.33
N LEU A 279 -0.78 -3.89 -4.56
CA LEU A 279 0.34 -4.02 -5.51
C LEU A 279 1.62 -3.40 -4.94
N VAL A 280 1.55 -2.15 -4.48
CA VAL A 280 2.72 -1.44 -3.92
C VAL A 280 3.26 -2.15 -2.69
N VAL A 281 2.41 -2.39 -1.69
CA VAL A 281 2.81 -3.00 -0.42
C VAL A 281 3.36 -4.40 -0.65
N THR A 282 2.75 -5.20 -1.52
CA THR A 282 3.22 -6.55 -1.86
C THR A 282 4.58 -6.48 -2.55
N THR A 283 4.75 -5.60 -3.54
CA THR A 283 6.01 -5.44 -4.28
C THR A 283 7.15 -5.10 -3.32
N LEU A 284 6.92 -4.15 -2.42
CA LEU A 284 7.93 -3.74 -1.43
C LEU A 284 8.29 -4.86 -0.45
N VAL A 285 7.30 -5.59 0.07
CA VAL A 285 7.57 -6.71 0.99
C VAL A 285 8.37 -7.82 0.31
N VAL A 286 8.10 -8.11 -0.97
CA VAL A 286 8.86 -9.07 -1.76
C VAL A 286 10.29 -8.57 -2.02
N CYS A 287 10.46 -7.34 -2.52
CA CYS A 287 11.77 -6.78 -2.85
C CYS A 287 12.69 -6.60 -1.64
N LEU A 288 12.16 -6.12 -0.50
CA LEU A 288 12.95 -5.91 0.72
C LEU A 288 13.42 -7.23 1.38
N ARG A 289 12.86 -8.39 0.99
CA ARG A 289 13.28 -9.71 1.50
C ARG A 289 14.25 -10.44 0.58
N THR A 290 14.32 -10.08 -0.69
CA THR A 290 15.22 -10.71 -1.66
C THR A 290 16.64 -10.12 -1.64
N THR A 291 16.85 -9.04 -0.89
CA THR A 291 18.14 -8.35 -0.66
C THR A 291 18.71 -8.70 0.70
#